data_AF-A0AAU9MHV5-F1
#
_entry.id   AF-A0AAU9MHV5-F1
#
_cell.length_a   1.000
_cell.length_b   1.000
_cell.length_c   1.000
_cell.angle_alpha   90.00
_cell.angle_beta   90.00
_cell.angle_gamma   90.00
#
_symmetry.space_group_name_H-M   'P 1'
#
loop_
_entity.id
_entity.type
_entity.pdbx_description
1 polymer ?
#
loop_
_entity_poly.entity_id
_entity_poly.type
_entity_poly.pdbx_seq_one_letter_code
_entity_poly.pdbx_strand_id
1 'polypeptide(L)'
;MQGLEHLSLKHCEIGVPSMFNGFSLLKSLILSEVYITATMLQRILTSCPLLEQFTLTGYEFVDFTEGNTCTFVELFKCLPSVQVVNISWFHDADFYAGVRSQKLPTSLAYLRILVLQMVYCNEQTFTTLLDPEDYSGLNLDHLKELEITNFRNHALEMEFLKLIMAKSPVLKIARIELSASVSVDAEVMMLLRFVKLAISTCITSSQAHY
;
A
#
# COMPACT_ATOMS: atom_id res chain seq x y z
N MET A 1 -1.60 0.74 -29.86
CA MET A 1 -2.70 1.63 -29.44
C MET A 1 -2.07 2.94 -29.00
N GLN A 2 -2.15 4.01 -29.80
CA GLN A 2 -1.61 5.32 -29.41
C GLN A 2 -2.75 6.11 -28.73
N GLY A 3 -2.57 6.50 -27.46
CA GLY A 3 -3.48 7.41 -26.76
C GLY A 3 -4.30 6.81 -25.60
N LEU A 4 -4.07 5.56 -25.17
CA LEU A 4 -4.80 5.02 -24.02
C LEU A 4 -4.23 5.62 -22.72
N GLU A 5 -5.01 6.49 -22.08
CA GLU A 5 -4.64 7.11 -20.80
C GLU A 5 -5.26 6.42 -19.58
N HIS A 6 -6.38 5.71 -19.76
CA HIS A 6 -7.12 5.05 -18.68
C HIS A 6 -7.48 3.62 -19.08
N LEU A 7 -7.14 2.65 -18.23
CA LEU A 7 -7.47 1.24 -18.41
C LEU A 7 -8.09 0.70 -17.12
N SER A 8 -9.29 0.13 -17.23
CA SER A 8 -9.93 -0.60 -16.14
C SER A 8 -10.25 -2.02 -16.61
N LEU A 9 -9.75 -2.99 -15.86
CA LEU A 9 -10.00 -4.41 -16.07
C LEU A 9 -10.61 -4.97 -14.79
N LYS A 10 -11.71 -5.71 -14.94
CA LYS A 10 -12.45 -6.29 -13.83
C LYS A 10 -12.82 -7.73 -14.11
N HIS A 11 -12.74 -8.59 -13.09
CA HIS A 11 -13.18 -10.00 -13.18
C HIS A 11 -12.53 -10.75 -14.35
N CYS A 12 -11.21 -10.67 -14.48
CA CYS A 12 -10.50 -11.27 -15.60
C CYS A 12 -9.16 -11.89 -15.18
N GLU A 13 -8.64 -12.76 -16.04
CA GLU A 13 -7.28 -13.29 -15.94
C GLU A 13 -6.39 -12.59 -16.96
N ILE A 14 -5.23 -12.08 -16.53
CA ILE A 14 -4.30 -11.37 -17.39
C ILE A 14 -3.10 -12.26 -17.69
N GLY A 15 -2.97 -12.63 -18.97
CA GLY A 15 -1.72 -13.16 -19.54
C GLY A 15 -1.02 -12.08 -20.37
N VAL A 16 0.21 -11.70 -20.01
CA VAL A 16 0.96 -10.67 -20.74
C VAL A 16 1.89 -11.32 -21.79
N PRO A 17 1.63 -11.19 -23.11
CA PRO A 17 2.44 -11.82 -24.16
C PRO A 17 3.84 -11.22 -24.21
N SER A 18 4.89 -12.02 -24.49
CA SER A 18 6.31 -11.60 -24.43
C SER A 18 6.65 -10.32 -25.23
N MET A 19 5.87 -10.01 -26.27
CA MET A 19 6.01 -8.82 -27.11
C MET A 19 5.25 -7.57 -26.59
N PHE A 20 4.73 -7.61 -25.37
CA PHE A 20 4.01 -6.48 -24.78
C PHE A 20 4.95 -5.29 -24.54
N ASN A 21 4.76 -4.23 -25.31
CA ASN A 21 5.57 -3.01 -25.28
C ASN A 21 5.00 -1.92 -24.35
N GLY A 22 4.05 -2.28 -23.49
CA GLY A 22 3.48 -1.33 -22.54
C GLY A 22 2.43 -0.37 -23.08
N PHE A 23 2.04 0.55 -22.21
CA PHE A 23 1.15 1.66 -22.49
C PHE A 23 1.87 2.97 -22.16
N SER A 24 2.54 3.56 -23.15
CA SER A 24 3.40 4.73 -22.94
C SER A 24 2.69 5.99 -22.46
N LEU A 25 1.36 6.07 -22.63
CA LEU A 25 0.53 7.22 -22.26
C LEU A 25 -0.43 6.93 -21.09
N LEU A 26 -0.37 5.73 -20.50
CA LEU A 26 -1.31 5.35 -19.46
C LEU A 26 -1.04 6.14 -18.18
N LYS A 27 -2.07 6.86 -17.72
CA LYS A 27 -2.08 7.65 -16.49
C LYS A 27 -2.86 6.97 -15.37
N SER A 28 -3.82 6.11 -15.70
CA SER A 28 -4.65 5.40 -14.73
C SER A 28 -4.82 3.93 -15.09
N LEU A 29 -4.54 3.06 -14.12
CA LEU A 29 -4.72 1.61 -14.23
C LEU A 29 -5.54 1.12 -13.05
N ILE A 30 -6.66 0.46 -13.34
CA ILE A 30 -7.54 -0.15 -12.35
C ILE A 30 -7.66 -1.64 -12.65
N LEU A 31 -7.23 -2.47 -11.71
CA LEU A 31 -7.35 -3.92 -11.74
C LEU A 31 -8.24 -4.34 -10.55
N SER A 32 -9.44 -4.86 -10.80
CA SER A 32 -10.36 -5.30 -9.74
C SER A 32 -10.80 -6.75 -9.93
N GLU A 33 -10.58 -7.61 -8.94
CA GLU A 33 -10.84 -9.06 -9.06
C GLU A 33 -10.14 -9.66 -10.29
N VAL A 34 -8.85 -9.34 -10.43
CA VAL A 34 -8.03 -9.74 -11.58
C VAL A 34 -6.98 -10.75 -11.15
N TYR A 35 -7.00 -11.95 -11.74
CA TYR A 35 -5.95 -12.94 -11.56
C TYR A 35 -4.72 -12.55 -12.39
N ILE A 36 -3.61 -12.27 -11.72
CA ILE A 36 -2.34 -11.87 -12.32
C ILE A 36 -1.17 -12.29 -11.42
N THR A 37 -0.09 -12.78 -12.01
CA THR A 37 1.13 -13.10 -11.24
C THR A 37 1.92 -11.84 -10.89
N ALA A 38 2.72 -11.90 -9.82
CA ALA A 38 3.58 -10.79 -9.40
C ALA A 38 4.52 -10.30 -10.52
N THR A 39 5.12 -11.23 -11.27
CA THR A 39 6.03 -10.91 -12.38
C THR A 39 5.32 -10.22 -13.54
N MET A 40 4.09 -10.63 -13.86
CA MET A 40 3.28 -9.97 -14.88
C MET A 40 2.85 -8.57 -14.44
N LEU A 41 2.45 -8.40 -13.18
CA LEU A 41 2.08 -7.09 -12.64
C LEU A 41 3.25 -6.11 -12.72
N GLN A 42 4.43 -6.51 -12.22
CA GLN A 42 5.65 -5.69 -12.30
C GLN A 42 5.97 -5.31 -13.75
N ARG A 43 5.80 -6.23 -14.70
CA ARG A 43 6.04 -5.94 -16.12
C ARG A 43 5.06 -4.92 -16.69
N ILE A 44 3.78 -4.99 -16.32
CA ILE A 44 2.80 -3.98 -16.73
C ILE A 44 3.16 -2.61 -16.17
N LEU A 45 3.43 -2.52 -14.86
CA LEU A 45 3.71 -1.27 -14.17
C LEU A 45 4.98 -0.57 -14.69
N THR A 46 6.07 -1.34 -14.83
CA THR A 46 7.33 -0.82 -15.40
C THR A 46 7.20 -0.37 -16.86
N SER A 47 6.20 -0.86 -17.58
CA SER A 47 5.92 -0.48 -18.96
C SER A 47 4.91 0.69 -19.08
N CYS A 48 4.54 1.34 -17.97
CA CYS A 48 3.61 2.47 -17.92
C CYS A 48 4.26 3.67 -17.20
N PRO A 49 5.19 4.40 -17.86
CA PRO A 49 6.03 5.41 -17.19
C PRO A 49 5.27 6.67 -16.73
N LEU A 50 4.09 6.93 -17.27
CA LEU A 50 3.25 8.10 -16.94
C LEU A 50 2.14 7.77 -15.94
N LEU A 51 2.20 6.60 -15.28
CA LEU A 51 1.13 6.14 -14.40
C LEU A 51 1.06 7.02 -13.14
N GLU A 52 -0.02 7.78 -13.02
CA GLU A 52 -0.30 8.68 -11.90
C GLU A 52 -1.26 8.05 -10.89
N GLN A 53 -2.10 7.12 -11.34
CA GLN A 53 -3.12 6.46 -10.53
C GLN A 53 -3.08 4.95 -10.73
N PHE A 54 -2.97 4.21 -9.64
CA PHE A 54 -2.97 2.76 -9.65
C PHE A 54 -3.98 2.21 -8.65
N THR A 55 -4.81 1.27 -9.11
CA THR A 55 -5.74 0.54 -8.26
C THR A 55 -5.59 -0.96 -8.50
N LEU A 56 -5.40 -1.72 -7.42
CA LEU A 56 -5.37 -3.18 -7.44
C LEU A 56 -6.22 -3.70 -6.28
N THR A 57 -7.45 -4.15 -6.57
CA THR A 57 -8.40 -4.61 -5.54
C THR A 57 -8.86 -6.04 -5.81
N GLY A 58 -9.15 -6.81 -4.77
CA GLY A 58 -9.76 -8.14 -4.89
C GLY A 58 -9.45 -9.05 -3.71
N TYR A 59 -10.03 -10.26 -3.72
CA TYR A 59 -10.02 -11.16 -2.57
C TYR A 59 -8.99 -12.31 -2.61
N GLU A 60 -8.53 -12.76 -3.78
CA GLU A 60 -7.72 -14.01 -3.89
C GLU A 60 -6.62 -14.01 -4.98
N PHE A 61 -6.26 -12.84 -5.54
CA PHE A 61 -5.85 -12.85 -6.96
C PHE A 61 -4.41 -12.47 -7.30
N VAL A 62 -3.53 -12.25 -6.32
CA VAL A 62 -2.09 -12.18 -6.60
C VAL A 62 -1.46 -13.45 -6.07
N ASP A 63 -1.24 -14.39 -6.98
CA ASP A 63 -0.51 -15.61 -6.68
C ASP A 63 0.97 -15.25 -6.42
N PHE A 64 1.33 -15.15 -5.15
CA PHE A 64 2.71 -15.01 -4.67
C PHE A 64 3.40 -16.37 -4.46
N THR A 65 2.73 -17.48 -4.75
CA THR A 65 3.23 -18.83 -4.43
C THR A 65 4.32 -19.34 -5.38
N GLU A 66 4.54 -18.68 -6.53
CA GLU A 66 5.68 -18.96 -7.44
C GLU A 66 7.02 -18.33 -7.00
N GLY A 67 7.24 -18.14 -5.70
CA GLY A 67 8.55 -17.74 -5.16
C GLY A 67 9.00 -16.31 -5.47
N ASN A 68 8.10 -15.45 -5.94
CA ASN A 68 8.35 -14.04 -6.23
C ASN A 68 7.31 -13.17 -5.50
N THR A 69 7.58 -12.87 -4.24
CA THR A 69 6.73 -12.02 -3.42
C THR A 69 6.82 -10.57 -3.93
N CYS A 70 5.71 -9.97 -4.37
CA CYS A 70 5.66 -8.52 -4.61
C CYS A 70 5.32 -7.85 -3.29
N THR A 71 6.35 -7.47 -2.54
CA THR A 71 6.16 -6.71 -1.30
C THR A 71 5.60 -5.33 -1.61
N PHE A 72 5.04 -4.67 -0.59
CA PHE A 72 4.65 -3.25 -0.69
C PHE A 72 5.77 -2.41 -1.31
N VAL A 73 7.01 -2.61 -0.84
CA VAL A 73 8.20 -1.90 -1.31
C VAL A 73 8.47 -2.18 -2.80
N GLU A 74 8.47 -3.44 -3.24
CA GLU A 74 8.71 -3.80 -4.65
C GLU A 74 7.66 -3.20 -5.59
N LEU A 75 6.39 -3.18 -5.17
CA LEU A 75 5.31 -2.57 -5.93
C LEU A 75 5.60 -1.09 -6.23
N PHE A 76 6.03 -0.33 -5.21
CA PHE A 76 6.35 1.10 -5.41
C PHE A 76 7.64 1.33 -6.21
N LYS A 77 8.56 0.37 -6.30
CA LYS A 77 9.70 0.50 -7.23
C LYS A 77 9.24 0.58 -8.68
N CYS A 78 8.11 -0.04 -9.02
CA CYS A 78 7.53 -0.01 -10.35
C CYS A 78 6.67 1.24 -10.64
N LEU A 79 6.51 2.15 -9.68
CA LEU A 79 5.57 3.26 -9.73
C LEU A 79 6.27 4.63 -9.48
N PRO A 80 7.19 5.07 -10.35
CA PRO A 80 8.05 6.23 -10.08
C PRO A 80 7.32 7.59 -10.01
N SER A 81 6.14 7.69 -10.61
CA SER A 81 5.38 8.95 -10.77
C SER A 81 3.99 8.89 -10.13
N VAL A 82 3.69 7.82 -9.38
CA VAL A 82 2.33 7.59 -8.89
C VAL A 82 1.96 8.60 -7.80
N GLN A 83 0.75 9.14 -7.91
CA GLN A 83 0.20 10.10 -6.96
C GLN A 83 -0.93 9.50 -6.13
N VAL A 84 -1.65 8.52 -6.69
CA VAL A 84 -2.78 7.86 -6.04
C VAL A 84 -2.60 6.36 -6.14
N VAL A 85 -2.57 5.68 -4.99
CA VAL A 85 -2.55 4.22 -4.92
C VAL A 85 -3.73 3.74 -4.10
N ASN A 86 -4.48 2.80 -4.64
CA ASN A 86 -5.54 2.07 -3.94
C ASN A 86 -5.28 0.58 -4.05
N ILE A 87 -4.98 -0.09 -2.95
CA ILE A 87 -4.68 -1.52 -2.96
C ILE A 87 -5.50 -2.27 -1.92
N SER A 88 -6.02 -3.42 -2.30
CA SER A 88 -6.43 -4.44 -1.34
C SER A 88 -5.20 -4.96 -0.63
N TRP A 89 -5.28 -5.00 0.69
CA TRP A 89 -4.19 -5.34 1.57
C TRP A 89 -4.50 -6.68 2.24
N PHE A 90 -3.66 -7.67 1.97
CA PHE A 90 -3.75 -8.99 2.57
C PHE A 90 -2.91 -9.07 3.84
N HIS A 91 -3.43 -9.74 4.86
CA HIS A 91 -2.62 -10.22 5.98
C HIS A 91 -1.80 -11.42 5.53
N ASP A 92 -0.78 -11.19 4.71
CA ASP A 92 0.25 -12.18 4.43
C ASP A 92 1.57 -11.69 5.03
N ALA A 93 2.22 -12.50 5.87
CA ALA A 93 3.53 -12.16 6.47
C ALA A 93 4.55 -11.78 5.39
N ASP A 94 4.45 -12.39 4.21
CA ASP A 94 5.35 -12.17 3.10
C ASP A 94 5.22 -10.77 2.48
N PHE A 95 4.07 -10.11 2.67
CA PHE A 95 3.88 -8.71 2.29
C PHE A 95 4.53 -7.74 3.27
N TYR A 96 4.57 -8.12 4.56
CA TYR A 96 5.26 -7.39 5.62
C TYR A 96 6.76 -7.71 5.68
N ALA A 97 7.20 -8.81 5.07
CA ALA A 97 8.59 -9.18 4.97
C ALA A 97 9.31 -8.18 4.06
N GLY A 98 10.12 -7.30 4.66
CA GLY A 98 11.06 -6.48 3.92
C GLY A 98 12.17 -7.35 3.38
N VAL A 99 12.40 -7.28 2.07
CA VAL A 99 13.65 -7.75 1.49
C VAL A 99 14.76 -6.96 2.17
N ARG A 100 15.49 -7.61 3.09
CA ARG A 100 16.62 -7.06 3.85
C ARG A 100 17.31 -5.92 3.10
N SER A 101 17.13 -4.71 3.63
CA SER A 101 17.94 -3.52 3.39
C SER A 101 18.35 -3.28 1.93
N GLN A 102 17.40 -2.93 1.07
CA GLN A 102 17.71 -2.18 -0.15
C GLN A 102 17.09 -0.80 -0.09
N LYS A 103 17.93 0.23 -0.22
CA LYS A 103 17.55 1.64 -0.29
C LYS A 103 16.40 1.78 -1.30
N LEU A 104 15.21 2.18 -0.83
CA LEU A 104 14.06 2.40 -1.70
C LEU A 104 14.40 3.43 -2.78
N PRO A 105 13.95 3.23 -4.04
CA PRO A 105 14.03 4.26 -5.06
C PRO A 105 13.24 5.49 -4.63
N THR A 106 13.57 6.64 -5.21
CA THR A 106 12.89 7.95 -5.08
C THR A 106 11.41 7.96 -5.48
N SER A 107 10.81 6.81 -5.81
CA SER A 107 9.50 6.67 -6.46
C SER A 107 8.30 7.13 -5.63
N LEU A 108 8.44 7.24 -4.31
CA LEU A 108 7.37 7.69 -3.42
C LEU A 108 7.29 9.21 -3.27
N ALA A 109 8.20 9.97 -3.87
CA ALA A 109 8.23 11.43 -3.79
C ALA A 109 6.96 12.11 -4.35
N TYR A 110 6.09 11.39 -5.06
CA TYR A 110 4.87 11.96 -5.62
C TYR A 110 3.58 11.41 -5.01
N LEU A 111 3.66 10.39 -4.15
CA LEU A 111 2.48 9.76 -3.57
C LEU A 111 1.77 10.74 -2.64
N ARG A 112 0.50 11.05 -2.97
CA ARG A 112 -0.35 12.02 -2.24
C ARG A 112 -1.50 11.35 -1.53
N ILE A 113 -2.05 10.29 -2.11
CA ILE A 113 -3.20 9.58 -1.61
C ILE A 113 -2.87 8.08 -1.58
N LEU A 114 -3.03 7.47 -0.41
CA LEU A 114 -2.89 6.04 -0.20
C LEU A 114 -4.19 5.49 0.38
N VAL A 115 -4.82 4.58 -0.34
CA VAL A 115 -6.02 3.85 0.09
C VAL A 115 -5.65 2.39 0.26
N LEU A 116 -5.95 1.84 1.44
CA LEU A 116 -5.66 0.47 1.80
C LEU A 116 -6.96 -0.23 2.22
N GLN A 117 -7.34 -1.27 1.50
CA GLN A 117 -8.55 -2.04 1.79
C GLN A 117 -8.16 -3.34 2.48
N MET A 118 -8.37 -3.46 3.79
CA MET A 118 -8.00 -4.69 4.51
C MET A 118 -8.86 -5.86 4.07
N VAL A 119 -8.22 -6.93 3.59
CA VAL A 119 -8.88 -8.17 3.18
C VAL A 119 -8.60 -9.26 4.21
N TYR A 120 -9.65 -10.03 4.52
CA TYR A 120 -9.60 -11.12 5.49
C TYR A 120 -8.65 -12.23 5.04
N CYS A 121 -7.63 -12.53 5.85
CA CYS A 121 -6.94 -13.82 5.80
C CYS A 121 -7.13 -14.50 7.17
N ASN A 122 -7.36 -15.80 7.17
CA ASN A 122 -7.64 -16.59 8.37
C ASN A 122 -6.57 -16.33 9.44
N GLU A 123 -6.97 -16.28 10.71
CA GLU A 123 -6.15 -15.93 11.89
C GLU A 123 -4.99 -16.90 12.19
N GLN A 124 -4.09 -17.13 11.24
CA GLN A 124 -2.84 -17.83 11.47
C GLN A 124 -1.77 -16.81 11.83
N THR A 125 -1.74 -16.49 13.12
CA THR A 125 -0.58 -16.01 13.90
C THR A 125 0.61 -15.48 13.08
N PHE A 126 0.54 -14.22 12.68
CA PHE A 126 1.73 -13.48 12.26
C PHE A 126 2.47 -13.00 13.52
N THR A 127 3.60 -13.62 13.81
CA THR A 127 4.48 -13.26 14.93
C THR A 127 5.64 -12.35 14.51
N THR A 128 5.87 -12.18 13.21
CA THR A 128 6.93 -11.31 12.69
C THR A 128 6.44 -9.86 12.72
N LEU A 129 6.83 -9.14 13.77
CA LEU A 129 6.65 -7.69 13.86
C LEU A 129 7.40 -7.00 12.71
N LEU A 130 6.89 -5.86 12.25
CA LEU A 130 7.61 -4.97 11.33
C LEU A 130 9.00 -4.67 11.91
N ASP A 131 10.07 -5.06 11.22
CA ASP A 131 11.40 -4.57 11.54
C ASP A 131 11.51 -3.12 11.03
N PRO A 132 11.73 -2.11 11.90
CA PRO A 132 11.89 -0.74 11.46
C PRO A 132 12.99 -0.54 10.42
N GLU A 133 14.01 -1.42 10.39
CA GLU A 133 15.11 -1.35 9.41
C GLU A 133 14.64 -1.61 7.97
N ASP A 134 13.66 -2.51 7.79
CA ASP A 134 13.09 -2.89 6.48
C ASP A 134 12.42 -1.71 5.77
N TYR A 135 11.93 -0.74 6.57
CA TYR A 135 11.24 0.45 6.09
C TYR A 135 12.04 1.73 6.33
N SER A 136 13.32 1.62 6.68
CA SER A 136 14.20 2.77 6.93
C SER A 136 14.26 3.71 5.72
N GLY A 137 14.31 3.15 4.50
CA GLY A 137 14.29 3.89 3.24
C GLY A 137 12.91 4.41 2.81
N LEU A 138 11.83 4.02 3.50
CA LEU A 138 10.48 4.49 3.18
C LEU A 138 10.37 5.97 3.54
N ASN A 139 9.96 6.76 2.57
CA ASN A 139 9.69 8.19 2.73
C ASN A 139 8.37 8.55 2.05
N LEU A 140 7.46 9.15 2.81
CA LEU A 140 6.11 9.57 2.38
C LEU A 140 5.91 11.08 2.61
N ASP A 141 6.97 11.89 2.40
CA ASP A 141 6.99 13.35 2.59
C ASP A 141 5.92 14.15 1.83
N HIS A 142 5.22 13.53 0.88
CA HIS A 142 4.17 14.15 0.09
C HIS A 142 2.78 13.55 0.32
N LEU A 143 2.66 12.53 1.17
CA LEU A 143 1.39 11.87 1.47
C LEU A 143 0.51 12.82 2.28
N LYS A 144 -0.65 13.17 1.71
CA LYS A 144 -1.63 14.11 2.31
C LYS A 144 -2.83 13.39 2.87
N GLU A 145 -3.21 12.27 2.26
CA GLU A 145 -4.42 11.53 2.59
C GLU A 145 -4.12 10.04 2.70
N LEU A 146 -4.50 9.46 3.84
CA LEU A 146 -4.48 8.04 4.10
C LEU A 146 -5.91 7.58 4.35
N GLU A 147 -6.33 6.53 3.67
CA GLU A 147 -7.58 5.83 3.94
C GLU A 147 -7.30 4.36 4.19
N ILE A 148 -7.85 3.83 5.28
CA ILE A 148 -7.80 2.40 5.60
C ILE A 148 -9.23 1.94 5.86
N THR A 149 -9.68 0.92 5.12
CA THR A 149 -11.00 0.32 5.32
C THR A 149 -10.89 -1.09 5.89
N ASN A 150 -11.95 -1.52 6.58
CA ASN A 150 -12.03 -2.81 7.26
C ASN A 150 -10.93 -3.02 8.33
N PHE A 151 -10.55 -1.95 9.03
CA PHE A 151 -9.51 -1.96 10.07
C PHE A 151 -9.98 -2.67 11.35
N ARG A 152 -9.16 -3.58 11.88
CA ARG A 152 -9.49 -4.38 13.08
C ARG A 152 -8.62 -4.03 14.28
N ASN A 153 -7.59 -3.20 14.10
CA ASN A 153 -6.62 -2.82 15.14
C ASN A 153 -5.87 -4.03 15.71
N HIS A 154 -5.58 -5.00 14.84
CA HIS A 154 -4.56 -5.98 15.15
C HIS A 154 -3.19 -5.30 15.29
N ALA A 155 -2.26 -5.94 16.01
CA ALA A 155 -0.96 -5.36 16.32
C ALA A 155 -0.22 -4.89 15.06
N LEU A 156 -0.18 -5.71 14.01
CA LEU A 156 0.49 -5.37 12.75
C LEU A 156 -0.17 -4.20 12.01
N GLU A 157 -1.50 -4.16 11.94
CA GLU A 157 -2.21 -3.04 11.31
C GLU A 157 -1.88 -1.71 12.01
N MET A 158 -1.83 -1.75 13.34
CA MET A 158 -1.47 -0.60 14.15
C MET A 158 -0.02 -0.18 13.95
N GLU A 159 0.93 -1.12 13.95
CA GLU A 159 2.35 -0.79 13.73
C GLU A 159 2.58 -0.22 12.33
N PHE A 160 1.91 -0.74 11.31
CA PHE A 160 2.02 -0.19 9.96
C PHE A 160 1.38 1.19 9.84
N LEU A 161 0.23 1.42 10.48
CA LEU A 161 -0.39 2.74 10.52
C LEU A 161 0.53 3.75 11.21
N LYS A 162 1.16 3.39 12.34
CA LYS A 162 2.18 4.21 13.00
C LYS A 162 3.36 4.49 12.08
N LEU A 163 3.85 3.48 11.36
CA LEU A 163 4.93 3.63 10.39
C LEU A 163 4.56 4.63 9.28
N ILE A 164 3.39 4.48 8.63
CA ILE A 164 2.94 5.42 7.61
C ILE A 164 2.89 6.84 8.18
N MET A 165 2.26 7.02 9.34
CA MET A 165 2.13 8.34 9.97
C MET A 165 3.50 8.94 10.31
N ALA A 166 4.44 8.14 10.84
CA ALA A 166 5.79 8.58 11.14
C ALA A 166 6.60 8.97 9.90
N LYS A 167 6.34 8.32 8.76
CA LYS A 167 7.00 8.59 7.47
C LYS A 167 6.30 9.67 6.64
N SER A 168 5.17 10.20 7.10
CA SER A 168 4.30 11.15 6.37
C SER A 168 4.12 12.49 7.11
N PRO A 169 5.16 13.34 7.20
CA PRO A 169 5.12 14.56 7.99
C PRO A 169 4.06 15.59 7.53
N VAL A 170 3.57 15.48 6.29
CA VAL A 170 2.56 16.39 5.72
C VAL A 170 1.14 15.78 5.67
N LEU A 171 0.93 14.62 6.31
CA LEU A 171 -0.36 13.95 6.33
C LEU A 171 -1.42 14.84 7.00
N LYS A 172 -2.50 15.14 6.28
CA LYS A 172 -3.58 16.03 6.74
C LYS A 172 -4.86 15.27 7.08
N ILE A 173 -5.11 14.18 6.36
CA ILE A 173 -6.34 13.40 6.47
C ILE A 173 -5.97 11.95 6.68
N ALA A 174 -6.44 11.35 7.78
CA ALA A 174 -6.40 9.92 8.01
C ALA A 174 -7.84 9.44 8.25
N ARG A 175 -8.38 8.65 7.32
CA ARG A 175 -9.70 8.03 7.40
C ARG A 175 -9.52 6.56 7.74
N ILE A 176 -10.04 6.15 8.89
CA ILE A 176 -9.99 4.76 9.34
C ILE A 176 -11.42 4.27 9.49
N GLU A 177 -11.83 3.37 8.60
CA GLU A 177 -13.12 2.69 8.67
C GLU A 177 -12.91 1.32 9.33
N LEU A 178 -13.57 1.12 10.46
CA LEU A 178 -13.46 -0.10 11.25
C LEU A 178 -14.20 -1.26 10.58
N SER A 179 -13.67 -2.46 10.76
CA SER A 179 -14.36 -3.69 10.38
C SER A 179 -15.64 -3.85 11.21
N ALA A 180 -16.72 -4.32 10.58
CA ALA A 180 -17.97 -4.63 11.27
C ALA A 180 -17.82 -5.71 12.37
N SER A 181 -16.68 -6.42 12.40
CA SER A 181 -16.37 -7.40 13.44
C SER A 181 -15.77 -6.80 14.72
N VAL A 182 -15.49 -5.50 14.76
CA VAL A 182 -14.91 -4.84 15.93
C VAL A 182 -16.01 -4.60 16.98
N SER A 183 -15.75 -4.98 18.24
CA SER A 183 -16.66 -4.72 19.35
C SER A 183 -16.55 -3.26 19.84
N VAL A 184 -17.63 -2.70 20.37
CA VAL A 184 -17.68 -1.32 20.90
C VAL A 184 -16.55 -1.05 21.91
N ASP A 185 -16.25 -1.99 22.82
CA ASP A 185 -15.15 -1.84 23.79
C ASP A 185 -13.78 -1.75 23.09
N ALA A 186 -13.59 -2.53 22.02
CA ALA A 186 -12.38 -2.46 21.21
C ALA A 186 -12.31 -1.14 20.43
N GLU A 187 -13.43 -0.60 19.93
CA GLU A 187 -13.49 0.72 19.28
C GLU A 187 -13.04 1.84 20.24
N VAL A 188 -13.52 1.82 21.50
CA VAL A 188 -13.11 2.80 22.52
C VAL A 188 -11.60 2.73 22.78
N MET A 189 -11.05 1.52 22.90
CA MET A 189 -9.61 1.32 23.08
C MET A 189 -8.80 1.78 21.87
N MET A 190 -9.33 1.62 20.65
CA MET A 190 -8.73 2.15 19.42
C MET A 190 -8.69 3.67 19.42
N LEU A 191 -9.81 4.32 19.74
CA LEU A 191 -9.90 5.78 19.79
C LEU A 191 -8.87 6.36 20.77
N LEU A 192 -8.72 5.75 21.95
CA LEU A 192 -7.70 6.16 22.93
C LEU A 192 -6.27 6.02 22.38
N ARG A 193 -5.99 4.98 21.58
CA ARG A 193 -4.68 4.81 20.91
C ARG A 193 -4.45 5.87 19.84
N PHE A 194 -5.46 6.19 19.04
CA PHE A 194 -5.36 7.21 17.99
C PHE A 194 -5.14 8.60 18.56
N VAL A 195 -5.86 8.97 19.62
CA VAL A 195 -5.65 10.25 20.32
C VAL A 195 -4.22 10.34 20.83
N LYS A 196 -3.69 9.28 21.47
CA LYS A 196 -2.29 9.25 21.92
C LYS A 196 -1.30 9.38 20.76
N LEU A 197 -1.57 8.73 19.64
CA LEU A 197 -0.72 8.78 18.45
C LEU A 197 -0.66 10.20 17.88
N ALA A 198 -1.82 10.84 17.68
CA ALA A 198 -1.91 12.22 17.20
C ALA A 198 -1.20 13.23 18.13
N ILE A 199 -1.31 13.04 19.45
CA ILE A 199 -0.58 13.87 20.40
C ILE A 199 0.93 13.66 20.26
N SER A 200 1.38 12.41 20.14
CA SER A 200 2.81 12.09 20.02
C SER A 200 3.44 12.69 18.76
N THR A 201 2.73 12.69 17.62
CA THR A 201 3.22 13.28 16.37
C THR A 201 3.24 14.81 16.40
N CYS A 202 2.32 15.45 17.13
CA CYS A 202 2.39 16.89 17.39
C CYS A 202 3.61 17.27 18.25
N ILE A 203 3.97 16.44 19.23
CA ILE A 203 5.12 16.71 20.10
C ILE A 203 6.43 16.57 19.31
N THR A 204 6.60 15.49 18.53
CA THR A 204 7.83 15.27 17.75
C THR A 204 8.05 16.31 16.66
N SER A 205 6.98 16.76 15.98
CA SER A 205 7.06 17.86 15.00
C SER A 205 7.42 19.20 15.63
N SER A 206 7.00 19.47 16.88
CA SER A 206 7.36 20.71 17.59
C SER A 206 8.84 20.78 18.02
N GLN A 207 9.50 19.64 18.22
CA GLN A 207 10.91 19.59 18.64
C GLN A 207 11.90 19.58 17.46
N ALA A 208 11.46 19.27 16.23
CA ALA A 208 12.31 19.32 15.04
C ALA A 208 12.57 20.76 14.50
N HIS A 209 11.96 21.78 15.13
CA HIS A 209 12.07 23.19 14.74
C HIS A 209 12.94 24.04 15.68
N TYR A 210 13.72 23.42 16.58
CA TYR A 210 14.67 24.09 17.47
C TYR A 210 16.10 23.59 17.28
#